data_AF-A0A443Q6R0-F1
#
_entry.id   AF-A0A443Q6R0-F1
#
_cell.length_a   1.000
_cell.length_b   1.000
_cell.length_c   1.000
_cell.angle_alpha   90.00
_cell.angle_beta   90.00
_cell.angle_gamma   90.00
#
_symmetry.space_group_name_H-M   'P 1'
#
loop_
_entity.id
_entity.type
_entity.pdbx_description
1 polymer ?
#
loop_
_entity_poly.entity_id
_entity_poly.type
_entity_poly.pdbx_seq_one_letter_code
_entity_poly.pdbx_strand_id
1 'polypeptide(L)'
;DDDKSLKMMCYSTTEKVFHEAISYLYMKKYLKDEGIEDLYGFLHQLKSSLNHSLQQADWMDDETRSKAQLKLEKMVGNLGLPENIYTIEQLDKAFERTGWISSENFVNGYRKMMEFHEKNKLRLLRESKRSYKMPLKIVNAFYAPFENRMALMIGILQPPIYYHKAPLAANFGGIASIIGHEITHGFDQSGSQYDYK
;
A
#
# COMPACT_ATOMS: atom_id res chain seq x y z
N ASP A 1 9.46 21.66 -27.18
CA ASP A 1 9.67 21.19 -25.78
C ASP A 1 9.64 19.64 -25.79
N ASP A 2 10.28 19.03 -26.79
CA ASP A 2 10.07 17.62 -27.16
C ASP A 2 10.92 16.67 -26.31
N ASP A 3 12.05 17.17 -25.80
CA ASP A 3 12.95 16.43 -24.93
C ASP A 3 12.31 16.13 -23.56
N LYS A 4 11.51 17.05 -23.02
CA LYS A 4 10.70 16.80 -21.81
C LYS A 4 9.64 15.72 -22.05
N SER A 5 9.03 15.72 -23.23
CA SER A 5 8.03 14.71 -23.62
C SER A 5 8.67 13.33 -23.73
N LEU A 6 9.82 13.22 -24.39
CA LEU A 6 10.56 11.96 -24.52
C LEU A 6 11.02 11.43 -23.15
N LYS A 7 11.55 12.30 -22.29
CA LYS A 7 11.97 11.90 -20.94
C LYS A 7 10.83 11.32 -20.11
N MET A 8 9.65 11.95 -20.16
CA MET A 8 8.46 11.45 -19.46
C MET A 8 7.97 10.12 -20.05
N MET A 9 8.04 9.95 -21.37
CA MET A 9 7.70 8.69 -22.04
C MET A 9 8.64 7.56 -21.64
N CYS A 10 9.96 7.80 -21.62
CA CYS A 10 10.95 6.83 -21.16
C CYS A 10 10.70 6.46 -19.70
N TYR A 11 10.51 7.46 -18.82
CA TYR A 11 10.21 7.23 -17.41
C TYR A 11 8.96 6.36 -17.23
N SER A 12 7.83 6.73 -17.85
CA SER A 12 6.57 5.99 -17.74
C SER A 12 6.69 4.56 -18.29
N THR A 13 7.46 4.37 -19.37
CA THR A 13 7.67 3.04 -19.95
C THR A 13 8.50 2.16 -19.03
N THR A 14 9.65 2.65 -18.56
CA THR A 14 10.53 1.91 -17.63
C THR A 14 9.77 1.60 -16.35
N GLU A 15 9.00 2.56 -15.86
CA GLU A 15 8.14 2.41 -14.70
C GLU A 15 7.15 1.27 -14.86
N LYS A 16 6.42 1.23 -15.98
CA LYS A 16 5.46 0.18 -16.29
C LYS A 16 6.08 -1.21 -16.32
N VAL A 17 7.25 -1.37 -16.95
CA VAL A 17 7.86 -2.69 -17.13
C VAL A 17 8.74 -3.14 -15.98
N PHE A 18 9.35 -2.24 -15.21
CA PHE A 18 10.24 -2.55 -14.09
C PHE A 18 9.67 -2.08 -12.74
N HIS A 19 8.35 -2.00 -12.60
CA HIS A 19 7.68 -1.43 -11.42
C HIS A 19 8.12 -2.09 -10.10
N GLU A 20 8.38 -3.39 -10.08
CA GLU A 20 8.79 -4.14 -8.88
C GLU A 20 10.19 -3.72 -8.41
N ALA A 21 11.15 -3.68 -9.33
CA ALA A 21 12.52 -3.24 -9.05
C ALA A 21 12.55 -1.75 -8.64
N ILE A 22 11.81 -0.90 -9.34
CA ILE A 22 11.70 0.52 -9.01
C ILE A 22 11.06 0.71 -7.63
N SER A 23 10.04 -0.07 -7.29
CA SER A 23 9.39 -0.01 -5.97
C SER A 23 10.35 -0.44 -4.86
N TYR A 24 11.17 -1.48 -5.08
CA TYR A 24 12.23 -1.87 -4.14
C TYR A 24 13.26 -0.75 -3.95
N LEU A 25 13.76 -0.15 -5.04
CA LEU A 25 14.70 0.97 -4.96
C LEU A 25 14.09 2.19 -4.25
N TYR A 26 12.82 2.48 -4.51
CA TYR A 26 12.08 3.56 -3.86
C TYR A 26 11.97 3.32 -2.35
N MET A 27 11.52 2.13 -1.97
CA MET A 27 11.43 1.71 -0.57
C MET A 27 12.79 1.83 0.12
N LYS A 28 13.84 1.24 -0.44
CA LYS A 28 15.21 1.28 0.14
C LYS A 28 15.73 2.71 0.33
N LYS A 29 15.29 3.65 -0.51
CA LYS A 29 15.72 5.05 -0.46
C LYS A 29 14.91 5.89 0.53
N TYR A 30 13.59 5.68 0.61
CA TYR A 30 12.68 6.60 1.30
C TYR A 30 12.07 6.02 2.57
N LEU A 31 12.00 4.71 2.72
CA LEU A 31 11.54 4.09 3.95
C LEU A 31 12.68 4.10 4.96
N LYS A 32 12.49 4.86 6.04
CA LYS A 32 13.38 4.91 7.19
C LYS A 32 12.64 4.37 8.41
N ASP A 33 13.36 3.67 9.28
CA ASP A 33 12.77 3.04 10.47
C ASP A 33 12.15 4.06 11.43
N GLU A 34 12.74 5.27 11.49
CA GLU A 34 12.39 6.35 12.43
C GLU A 34 10.90 6.72 12.48
N GLY A 35 10.15 6.51 11.39
CA GLY A 35 8.74 6.87 11.34
C GLY A 35 7.73 5.74 11.50
N ILE A 36 8.17 4.48 11.47
CA ILE A 36 7.25 3.33 11.48
C ILE A 36 6.53 3.22 12.82
N GLU A 37 7.25 3.41 13.93
CA GLU A 37 6.67 3.37 15.28
C GLU A 37 5.60 4.44 15.47
N ASP A 38 5.81 5.66 14.95
CA ASP A 38 4.81 6.74 14.98
C ASP A 38 3.52 6.30 14.29
N LEU A 39 3.63 5.73 13.08
CA LEU A 39 2.48 5.32 12.28
C LEU A 39 1.65 4.25 13.00
N TYR A 40 2.30 3.23 13.56
CA TYR A 40 1.61 2.21 14.35
C TYR A 40 1.04 2.77 15.66
N GLY A 41 1.71 3.75 16.27
CA GLY A 41 1.21 4.50 17.42
C GLY A 41 -0.07 5.26 17.09
N PHE A 42 -0.15 5.93 15.94
CA PHE A 42 -1.36 6.61 15.47
C PHE A 42 -2.48 5.61 15.19
N LEU A 43 -2.18 4.52 14.47
CA LEU A 43 -3.15 3.45 14.20
C LEU A 43 -3.78 2.91 15.50
N HIS A 44 -2.95 2.59 16.49
CA HIS A 44 -3.44 2.09 17.78
C HIS A 44 -4.33 3.10 18.50
N GLN A 45 -3.90 4.37 18.57
CA GLN A 45 -4.67 5.43 19.22
C GLN A 45 -6.02 5.67 18.53
N LEU A 46 -6.05 5.67 17.20
CA LEU A 46 -7.27 5.88 16.41
C LEU A 46 -8.22 4.69 16.51
N LYS A 47 -7.72 3.45 16.47
CA LYS A 47 -8.53 2.25 16.75
C LYS A 47 -9.12 2.31 18.16
N SER A 48 -8.33 2.70 19.16
CA SER A 48 -8.81 2.86 20.54
C SER A 48 -9.90 3.93 20.65
N SER A 49 -9.69 5.09 20.02
CA SER A 49 -10.66 6.18 20.00
C SER A 49 -11.97 5.77 19.32
N LEU A 50 -11.91 5.12 18.16
CA LEU A 50 -13.11 4.63 17.47
C LEU A 50 -13.81 3.55 18.29
N ASN A 51 -13.07 2.64 18.94
CA ASN A 51 -13.66 1.64 19.81
C ASN A 51 -14.45 2.27 20.97
N HIS A 52 -13.93 3.37 21.55
CA HIS A 52 -14.64 4.13 22.57
C HIS A 52 -15.92 4.79 22.01
N SER A 53 -15.86 5.37 20.81
CA SER A 53 -17.05 5.90 20.13
C SER A 53 -18.09 4.82 19.85
N LEU A 54 -17.67 3.62 19.43
CA LEU A 54 -18.56 2.47 19.26
C LEU A 54 -19.21 2.04 20.59
N GLN A 55 -18.52 2.12 21.73
CA GLN A 55 -19.10 1.83 23.04
C GLN A 55 -20.21 2.80 23.46
N GLN A 56 -20.20 4.02 22.92
CA GLN A 56 -21.16 5.08 23.25
C GLN A 56 -22.21 5.32 22.16
N ALA A 57 -22.19 4.53 21.08
CA ALA A 57 -23.12 4.67 19.98
C ALA A 57 -24.54 4.19 20.35
N ASP A 58 -25.43 5.10 20.73
CA ASP A 58 -26.81 4.77 21.13
C ASP A 58 -27.70 4.28 19.97
N TRP A 59 -27.29 4.53 18.73
CA TRP A 59 -28.00 4.12 17.53
C TRP A 59 -27.71 2.66 17.12
N MET A 60 -26.77 1.99 17.78
CA MET A 60 -26.40 0.59 17.53
C MET A 60 -26.88 -0.31 18.66
N ASP A 61 -27.52 -1.43 18.32
CA ASP A 61 -27.72 -2.51 19.29
C ASP A 61 -26.39 -3.18 19.70
N ASP A 62 -26.43 -3.93 20.81
CA ASP A 62 -25.24 -4.55 21.40
C ASP A 62 -24.60 -5.62 20.49
N GLU A 63 -25.41 -6.34 19.70
CA GLU A 63 -24.89 -7.36 18.79
C GLU A 63 -24.08 -6.71 17.65
N THR A 64 -24.64 -5.68 17.03
CA THR A 64 -24.01 -4.91 15.95
C THR A 64 -22.74 -4.22 16.46
N ARG A 65 -22.80 -3.65 17.66
CA ARG A 65 -21.66 -3.03 18.34
C ARG A 65 -20.52 -4.02 18.54
N SER A 66 -20.82 -5.20 19.10
CA SER A 66 -19.82 -6.26 19.33
C SER A 66 -19.14 -6.71 18.04
N LYS A 67 -19.90 -6.88 16.94
CA LYS A 67 -19.33 -7.24 15.63
C LYS A 67 -18.45 -6.13 15.05
N ALA A 68 -18.86 -4.86 15.19
CA ALA A 68 -18.05 -3.72 14.75
C ALA A 68 -16.73 -3.61 15.52
N GLN A 69 -16.76 -3.82 16.85
CA GLN A 69 -15.56 -3.83 17.69
C GLN A 69 -14.62 -4.99 17.32
N LEU A 70 -15.15 -6.19 17.09
CA LEU A 70 -14.36 -7.32 16.63
C LEU A 70 -13.70 -7.03 15.28
N LYS A 71 -14.45 -6.46 14.32
CA LYS A 71 -13.89 -6.05 13.03
C LYS A 71 -12.77 -5.03 13.19
N LEU A 72 -12.98 -4.01 14.02
CA LEU A 72 -11.97 -3.01 14.32
C LEU A 72 -10.73 -3.64 14.93
N GLU A 73 -10.88 -4.51 15.93
CA GLU A 73 -9.79 -5.24 16.58
C GLU A 73 -8.95 -5.99 15.54
N LYS A 74 -9.60 -6.77 14.66
CA LYS A 74 -8.96 -7.61 13.64
C LYS A 74 -8.41 -6.83 12.44
N MET A 75 -8.73 -5.55 12.29
CA MET A 75 -8.24 -4.73 11.18
C MET A 75 -6.71 -4.64 11.20
N VAL A 76 -6.08 -5.03 10.09
CA VAL A 76 -4.62 -5.05 9.90
C VAL A 76 -4.14 -3.79 9.20
N GLY A 77 -3.05 -3.19 9.67
CA GLY A 77 -2.43 -2.02 9.04
C GLY A 77 -1.04 -2.33 8.46
N ASN A 78 -0.88 -2.14 7.16
CA ASN A 78 0.41 -2.17 6.47
C ASN A 78 0.91 -0.73 6.28
N LEU A 79 1.66 -0.21 7.25
CA LEU A 79 2.01 1.22 7.31
C LEU A 79 3.44 1.44 6.77
N GLY A 80 3.57 1.58 5.44
CA GLY A 80 4.87 1.78 4.78
C GLY A 80 5.71 0.51 4.61
N LEU A 81 5.45 -0.56 5.37
CA LEU A 81 6.05 -1.87 5.22
C LEU A 81 5.08 -2.81 4.49
N PRO A 82 5.32 -3.16 3.21
CA PRO A 82 4.53 -4.20 2.58
C PRO A 82 4.90 -5.57 3.17
N GLU A 83 3.92 -6.45 3.40
CA GLU A 83 4.20 -7.81 3.92
C GLU A 83 5.10 -8.65 2.99
N ASN A 84 5.12 -8.33 1.70
CA ASN A 84 5.92 -8.99 0.68
C ASN A 84 6.94 -8.02 0.08
N ILE A 85 7.82 -7.45 0.93
CA ILE A 85 9.01 -6.75 0.41
C ILE A 85 9.80 -7.75 -0.42
N TYR A 86 9.92 -7.49 -1.72
CA TYR A 86 10.83 -8.24 -2.55
C TYR A 86 12.26 -8.03 -2.03
N THR A 87 12.95 -9.11 -1.69
CA THR A 87 14.41 -9.03 -1.51
C THR A 87 15.09 -8.89 -2.87
N ILE A 88 16.34 -8.43 -2.89
CA ILE A 88 17.08 -8.32 -4.15
C ILE A 88 17.22 -9.70 -4.82
N GLU A 89 17.41 -10.76 -4.03
CA GLU A 89 17.51 -12.14 -4.51
C GLU A 89 16.19 -12.64 -5.13
N GLN A 90 15.04 -12.23 -4.55
CA GLN A 90 13.73 -12.56 -5.11
C GLN A 90 13.48 -11.82 -6.43
N LEU A 91 13.92 -10.56 -6.55
CA LEU A 91 13.85 -9.82 -7.80
C LEU A 91 14.75 -10.45 -8.85
N ASP A 92 16.01 -10.73 -8.53
CA ASP A 92 16.97 -11.33 -9.46
C ASP A 92 16.44 -12.65 -10.01
N LYS A 93 15.97 -13.55 -9.12
CA LYS A 93 15.33 -14.81 -9.50
C LYS A 93 14.08 -14.63 -10.36
N ALA A 94 13.29 -13.57 -10.13
CA ALA A 94 12.13 -13.27 -10.96
C ALA A 94 12.56 -12.84 -12.37
N PHE A 95 13.56 -11.95 -12.48
CA PHE A 95 14.06 -11.43 -13.75
C PHE A 95 14.96 -12.39 -14.53
N GLU A 96 15.54 -13.44 -13.91
CA GLU A 96 16.25 -14.50 -14.64
C GLU A 96 15.44 -15.06 -15.82
N ARG A 97 14.11 -15.14 -15.65
CA ARG A 97 13.18 -15.66 -16.67
C ARG A 97 13.06 -14.79 -17.91
N THR A 98 13.48 -13.53 -17.87
CA THR A 98 13.46 -12.62 -19.03
C THR A 98 14.67 -12.83 -19.94
N GLY A 99 15.72 -13.49 -19.42
CA GLY A 99 17.05 -13.47 -20.01
C GLY A 99 17.62 -12.04 -20.12
N TRP A 100 18.69 -11.87 -20.90
CA TRP A 100 19.32 -10.57 -21.11
C TRP A 100 18.39 -9.57 -21.79
N ILE A 101 18.27 -8.37 -21.21
CA ILE A 101 17.57 -7.21 -21.77
C ILE A 101 18.63 -6.18 -22.18
N SER A 102 18.87 -6.06 -23.49
CA SER A 102 19.84 -5.11 -24.04
C SER A 102 19.25 -3.71 -24.13
N SER A 103 20.06 -2.69 -23.82
CA SER A 103 19.74 -1.28 -24.08
C SER A 103 19.81 -0.90 -25.57
N GLU A 104 20.45 -1.72 -26.40
CA GLU A 104 20.65 -1.45 -27.84
C GLU A 104 19.38 -1.73 -28.67
N ASN A 105 18.43 -2.49 -28.13
CA ASN A 105 17.18 -2.82 -28.82
C ASN A 105 15.99 -2.69 -27.86
N PHE A 106 15.51 -1.44 -27.72
CA PHE A 106 14.37 -1.09 -26.88
C PHE A 106 13.11 -1.93 -27.19
N VAL A 107 12.77 -2.12 -28.47
CA VAL A 107 11.54 -2.84 -28.86
C VAL A 107 11.58 -4.29 -28.39
N ASN A 108 12.70 -4.98 -28.57
CA ASN A 108 12.85 -6.36 -28.10
C ASN A 108 12.85 -6.44 -26.57
N GLY A 109 13.52 -5.50 -25.89
CA GLY A 109 13.51 -5.43 -24.42
C GLY A 109 12.10 -5.22 -23.86
N TYR A 110 11.36 -4.27 -24.41
CA TYR A 110 9.97 -4.00 -24.03
C TYR A 110 9.06 -5.21 -24.27
N ARG A 111 9.18 -5.87 -25.44
CA ARG A 111 8.42 -7.08 -25.76
C ARG A 111 8.66 -8.20 -24.76
N LYS A 112 9.93 -8.47 -24.40
CA LYS A 112 10.28 -9.49 -23.40
C LYS A 112 9.64 -9.21 -22.04
N MET A 113 9.66 -7.95 -21.61
CA MET A 113 9.06 -7.55 -20.34
C MET A 113 7.54 -7.67 -20.34
N MET A 114 6.88 -7.27 -21.43
CA MET A 114 5.43 -7.46 -21.57
C MET A 114 5.07 -8.95 -21.52
N GLU A 115 5.82 -9.81 -22.22
CA GLU A 115 5.61 -11.26 -22.21
C GLU A 115 5.80 -11.86 -20.80
N PHE A 116 6.82 -11.40 -20.06
CA PHE A 116 7.04 -11.79 -18.67
C PHE A 116 5.85 -11.45 -17.76
N HIS A 117 5.35 -10.22 -17.84
CA HIS A 117 4.22 -9.77 -17.03
C HIS A 117 2.94 -10.52 -17.34
N GLU A 118 2.62 -10.74 -18.62
CA GLU A 118 1.43 -11.49 -19.00
C GLU A 118 1.52 -12.97 -18.56
N LYS A 119 2.68 -13.61 -18.72
CA LYS A 119 2.88 -14.99 -18.22
C LYS A 119 2.71 -15.07 -16.69
N ASN A 120 3.23 -14.09 -15.96
CA ASN A 120 3.05 -14.04 -14.50
C ASN A 120 1.58 -13.84 -14.12
N LYS A 121 0.86 -12.94 -14.80
CA LYS A 121 -0.56 -12.70 -14.57
C LYS A 121 -1.40 -13.96 -14.83
N LEU A 122 -1.11 -14.68 -15.92
CA LEU A 122 -1.79 -15.94 -16.24
C LEU A 122 -1.49 -17.04 -15.21
N ARG A 123 -0.28 -17.09 -14.65
CA ARG A 123 0.07 -18.03 -13.57
C ARG A 123 -0.78 -17.81 -12.31
N LEU A 124 -1.04 -16.55 -11.96
CA LEU A 124 -1.86 -16.19 -10.79
C LEU A 124 -3.31 -16.69 -10.88
N LEU A 125 -3.83 -17.00 -12.07
CA LEU A 125 -5.18 -17.57 -12.22
C LEU A 125 -5.34 -18.94 -11.54
N ARG A 126 -4.24 -19.65 -11.29
CA ARG A 126 -4.24 -20.98 -10.65
C ARG A 126 -3.88 -20.95 -9.16
N GLU A 127 -3.61 -19.77 -8.61
CA GLU A 127 -3.19 -19.62 -7.21
C GLU A 127 -4.39 -19.35 -6.31
N SER A 128 -4.50 -20.09 -5.21
CA SER A 128 -5.60 -19.96 -4.24
C SER A 128 -5.53 -18.69 -3.41
N LYS A 129 -4.33 -18.11 -3.27
CA LYS A 129 -4.09 -16.85 -2.58
C LYS A 129 -3.70 -15.78 -3.58
N ARG A 130 -4.58 -14.80 -3.78
CA ARG A 130 -4.23 -13.57 -4.48
C ARG A 130 -3.52 -12.66 -3.48
N SER A 131 -2.21 -12.49 -3.63
CA SER A 131 -1.52 -11.43 -2.89
C SER A 131 -1.74 -10.11 -3.63
N TYR A 132 -2.36 -9.14 -2.96
CA TYR A 132 -2.50 -7.79 -3.50
C TYR A 132 -1.12 -7.11 -3.51
N LYS A 133 -0.57 -6.88 -4.71
CA LYS A 133 0.68 -6.13 -4.88
C LYS A 133 0.39 -4.64 -4.78
N MET A 134 0.92 -3.99 -3.75
CA MET A 134 0.66 -2.58 -3.47
C MET A 134 1.69 -1.69 -4.18
N PRO A 135 1.26 -0.64 -4.90
CA PRO A 135 2.18 0.29 -5.56
C PRO A 135 2.83 1.23 -4.54
N LEU A 136 4.00 0.86 -4.02
CA LEU A 136 4.63 1.49 -2.84
C LEU A 136 4.90 3.00 -2.93
N LYS A 137 5.09 3.53 -4.14
CA LYS A 137 5.53 4.92 -4.35
C LYS A 137 4.41 5.94 -4.50
N ILE A 138 3.16 5.49 -4.65
CA ILE A 138 2.05 6.41 -4.89
C ILE A 138 1.80 7.20 -3.60
N VAL A 139 1.44 8.48 -3.72
CA VAL A 139 0.98 9.29 -2.58
C VAL A 139 -0.48 8.94 -2.31
N ASN A 140 -0.71 7.80 -1.67
CA ASN A 140 -2.06 7.34 -1.38
C ASN A 140 -2.13 6.38 -0.18
N ALA A 141 -3.35 6.18 0.29
CA ALA A 141 -3.76 5.19 1.27
C ALA A 141 -4.99 4.43 0.74
N PHE A 142 -5.26 3.24 1.25
CA PHE A 142 -6.50 2.53 0.93
C PHE A 142 -6.88 1.50 1.99
N TYR A 143 -8.17 1.20 2.03
CA TYR A 143 -8.76 0.09 2.74
C TYR A 143 -9.27 -0.98 1.77
N ALA A 144 -8.89 -2.23 2.04
CA ALA A 144 -9.31 -3.42 1.32
C ALA A 144 -10.35 -4.19 2.14
N PRO A 145 -11.66 -4.10 1.80
CA PRO A 145 -12.72 -4.69 2.62
C PRO A 145 -12.66 -6.21 2.70
N PHE A 146 -12.23 -6.88 1.62
CA PHE A 146 -12.11 -8.34 1.55
C PHE A 146 -10.99 -8.93 2.42
N GLU A 147 -10.08 -8.09 2.91
CA GLU A 147 -8.97 -8.52 3.78
C GLU A 147 -9.02 -7.85 5.15
N ASN A 148 -10.04 -7.02 5.40
CA ASN A 148 -10.12 -6.13 6.57
C ASN A 148 -8.77 -5.41 6.85
N ARG A 149 -8.17 -4.87 5.79
CA ARG A 149 -6.79 -4.40 5.80
C ARG A 149 -6.70 -2.99 5.26
N MET A 150 -5.97 -2.13 5.94
CA MET A 150 -5.55 -0.84 5.41
C MET A 150 -4.07 -0.84 5.02
N ALA A 151 -3.72 0.00 4.06
CA ALA A 151 -2.34 0.17 3.65
C ALA A 151 -2.00 1.64 3.39
N LEU A 152 -0.84 2.05 3.88
CA LEU A 152 -0.23 3.34 3.56
C LEU A 152 0.96 3.10 2.64
N MET A 153 0.97 3.79 1.51
CA MET A 153 2.09 3.73 0.58
C MET A 153 3.24 4.60 1.09
N ILE A 154 4.48 4.19 0.84
CA ILE A 154 5.68 4.93 1.24
C ILE A 154 5.67 6.35 0.66
N GLY A 155 5.10 6.53 -0.54
CA GLY A 155 4.94 7.84 -1.16
C GLY A 155 4.13 8.83 -0.33
N ILE A 156 3.25 8.39 0.59
CA ILE A 156 2.49 9.29 1.45
C ILE A 156 3.32 9.86 2.61
N LEU A 157 4.46 9.23 2.94
CA LEU A 157 5.31 9.55 4.08
C LEU A 157 6.26 10.72 3.78
N GLN A 158 5.69 11.85 3.40
CA GLN A 158 6.43 13.08 3.09
C GLN A 158 5.65 14.33 3.52
N PRO A 159 6.32 15.47 3.77
CA PRO A 159 5.64 16.74 4.00
C PRO A 159 4.69 17.12 2.84
N PRO A 160 3.56 17.80 3.12
CA PRO A 160 3.09 18.22 4.44
C PRO A 160 2.32 17.14 5.21
N ILE A 161 2.19 15.93 4.66
CA ILE A 161 1.33 14.87 5.20
C ILE A 161 1.98 14.21 6.43
N TYR A 162 3.26 13.88 6.34
CA TYR A 162 4.02 13.29 7.44
C TYR A 162 5.47 13.71 7.42
N TYR A 163 6.00 14.02 8.60
CA TYR A 163 7.43 14.06 8.84
C TYR A 163 7.70 13.73 10.31
N HIS A 164 8.66 12.85 10.57
CA HIS A 164 8.94 12.35 11.92
C HIS A 164 9.18 13.47 12.95
N LYS A 165 9.87 14.55 12.56
CA LYS A 165 10.15 15.69 13.46
C LYS A 165 9.10 16.80 13.39
N ALA A 166 7.98 16.60 12.71
CA ALA A 166 6.90 17.59 12.70
C ALA A 166 6.22 17.65 14.08
N PRO A 167 5.64 18.81 14.45
CA PRO A 167 4.79 18.89 15.63
C PRO A 167 3.69 17.83 15.60
N LEU A 168 3.39 17.23 16.75
CA LEU A 168 2.39 16.16 16.85
C LEU A 168 1.04 16.56 16.24
N ALA A 169 0.60 17.81 16.48
CA ALA A 169 -0.62 18.36 15.90
C ALA A 169 -0.63 18.35 14.35
N ALA A 170 0.52 18.61 13.72
CA ALA A 170 0.64 18.56 12.26
C ALA A 170 0.54 17.11 11.75
N ASN A 171 1.19 16.16 12.40
CA ASN A 171 1.07 14.74 12.05
C ASN A 171 -0.34 14.19 12.32
N PHE A 172 -1.04 14.67 13.35
CA PHE A 172 -2.44 14.32 13.59
C PHE A 172 -3.38 14.88 12.51
N GLY A 173 -3.17 16.13 12.10
CA GLY A 173 -3.92 16.74 11.01
C GLY A 173 -3.62 16.12 9.64
N GLY A 174 -2.38 15.69 9.42
CA GLY A 174 -1.92 15.03 8.21
C GLY A 174 -2.16 13.52 8.26
N ILE A 175 -1.09 12.75 8.49
CA ILE A 175 -1.16 11.29 8.34
C ILE A 175 -2.15 10.60 9.27
N ALA A 176 -2.35 11.06 10.51
CA ALA A 176 -3.28 10.39 11.40
C ALA A 176 -4.74 10.57 10.97
N SER A 177 -5.11 11.73 10.39
CA SER A 177 -6.44 11.93 9.83
C SER A 177 -6.70 10.98 8.65
N ILE A 178 -5.68 10.74 7.81
CA ILE A 178 -5.72 9.77 6.71
C ILE A 178 -5.84 8.34 7.25
N ILE A 179 -5.08 7.97 8.29
CA ILE A 179 -5.24 6.67 8.94
C ILE A 179 -6.66 6.50 9.48
N GLY A 180 -7.22 7.54 10.12
CA GLY A 180 -8.60 7.55 10.58
C GLY A 180 -9.61 7.35 9.46
N HIS A 181 -9.41 8.05 8.33
CA HIS A 181 -10.23 7.89 7.13
C HIS A 181 -10.25 6.44 6.62
N GLU A 182 -9.08 5.81 6.49
CA GLU A 182 -9.01 4.41 6.04
C GLU A 182 -9.63 3.42 7.02
N ILE A 183 -9.52 3.66 8.34
CA ILE A 183 -10.22 2.85 9.34
C ILE A 183 -11.74 2.97 9.13
N THR A 184 -12.25 4.18 8.86
CA THR A 184 -13.70 4.39 8.67
C THR A 184 -14.24 3.73 7.41
N HIS A 185 -13.43 3.51 6.37
CA HIS A 185 -13.82 2.70 5.21
C HIS A 185 -14.17 1.25 5.58
N GLY A 186 -13.71 0.74 6.73
CA GLY A 186 -14.17 -0.54 7.28
C GLY A 186 -15.64 -0.56 7.70
N PHE A 187 -16.24 0.61 7.91
CA PHE A 187 -17.58 0.76 8.48
C PHE A 187 -18.52 1.63 7.64
N ASP A 188 -18.05 2.12 6.49
CA ASP A 188 -18.89 2.87 5.56
C ASP A 188 -19.95 1.98 4.88
N GLN A 189 -20.72 2.55 3.95
CA GLN A 189 -21.78 1.84 3.24
C GLN A 189 -21.29 0.54 2.56
N SER A 190 -20.08 0.52 2.01
CA SER A 190 -19.51 -0.66 1.37
C SER A 190 -18.81 -1.54 2.38
N GLY A 191 -17.95 -0.98 3.23
CA GLY A 191 -17.15 -1.71 4.20
C GLY A 191 -18.00 -2.48 5.20
N SER A 192 -19.10 -1.89 5.68
CA SER A 192 -20.03 -2.52 6.63
C SER A 192 -20.64 -3.84 6.14
N GLN A 193 -20.65 -4.10 4.83
CA GLN A 193 -21.17 -5.33 4.24
C GLN A 193 -20.20 -6.53 4.37
N TYR A 194 -18.99 -6.29 4.88
CA TYR A 194 -17.95 -7.30 5.07
C TYR A 194 -17.73 -7.56 6.56
N ASP A 195 -17.49 -8.81 6.93
CA ASP A 195 -17.13 -9.16 8.29
C ASP A 195 -15.64 -8.85 8.57
N TYR A 196 -15.07 -9.48 9.60
CA TYR A 196 -13.69 -9.23 10.00
C TYR A 196 -12.66 -10.11 9.27
N LYS A 197 -13.11 -11.07 8.44
CA LYS A 197 -12.28 -12.14 7.85
C LYS A 197 -11.86 -11.83 6.42
#